data_AF-A0A1G7TUR4-F1
#
_entry.id   AF-A0A1G7TUR4-F1
#
_cell.length_a   1.000
_cell.length_b   1.000
_cell.length_c   1.000
_cell.angle_alpha   90.00
_cell.angle_beta   90.00
_cell.angle_gamma   90.00
#
_symmetry.space_group_name_H-M   'P 1'
#
loop_
_entity.id
_entity.type
_entity.pdbx_description
1 polymer ?
#
loop_
_entity_poly.entity_id
_entity_poly.type
_entity_poly.pdbx_seq_one_letter_code
_entity_poly.pdbx_strand_id
1 'polypeptide(L)' 'MLEIELKFLVSSEAFKKEAFKASNMAQGFLNSNESRCVRIRITGDKGFLTIKGESLASGLFRLE' A
#
# COMPACT_ATOMS: atom_id res chain seq x y z
N MET A 1 -17.87 6.66 6.42
CA MET A 1 -16.88 6.98 7.47
C MET A 1 -15.63 7.46 6.77
N LEU A 2 -15.01 8.55 7.21
CA LEU A 2 -13.80 9.09 6.59
C LEU A 2 -12.58 8.36 7.18
N GLU A 3 -11.78 7.72 6.33
CA GLU A 3 -10.53 7.07 6.74
C GLU A 3 -9.37 8.07 6.63
N ILE A 4 -8.55 8.16 7.68
CA ILE A 4 -7.36 9.02 7.74
C ILE A 4 -6.17 8.12 8.08
N GLU A 5 -5.18 8.05 7.18
CA GLU A 5 -3.97 7.23 7.34
C GLU A 5 -2.71 8.11 7.27
N LEU A 6 -1.77 7.93 8.20
CA LEU A 6 -0.46 8.58 8.22
C LEU A 6 0.66 7.52 8.19
N LYS A 7 1.66 7.72 7.34
CA LYS A 7 2.80 6.80 7.16
C LYS A 7 4.10 7.50 7.55
N PHE A 8 4.96 6.77 8.24
CA PHE A 8 6.26 7.26 8.71
C PHE A 8 7.34 6.24 8.36
N LEU A 9 8.54 6.75 8.02
CA LEU A 9 9.75 5.92 8.00
C LEU A 9 10.15 5.62 9.45
N VAL A 10 10.43 4.35 9.74
CA VAL A 10 10.88 3.91 11.07
C VAL A 10 12.39 3.70 11.07
N SER A 11 13.06 4.10 12.15
CA SER A 11 14.53 4.01 12.30
C SER A 11 15.01 2.78 13.08
N SER A 12 14.09 2.03 13.70
CA SER A 12 14.43 0.85 14.51
C SER A 12 13.32 -0.20 14.46
N GLU A 13 13.64 -1.42 14.91
CA GLU A 13 12.66 -2.50 15.02
C GLU A 13 11.83 -2.48 16.31
N ALA A 14 11.98 -1.45 17.15
CA ALA A 14 11.29 -1.37 18.44
C ALA A 14 9.76 -1.45 18.32
N PHE A 15 9.20 -0.93 17.21
CA PHE A 15 7.76 -1.00 16.92
C PHE A 15 7.22 -2.44 16.87
N LYS A 16 8.07 -3.43 16.54
CA LYS A 16 7.65 -4.84 16.48
C LYS A 16 7.25 -5.39 17.86
N LYS A 17 7.78 -4.82 18.96
CA LYS A 17 7.45 -5.24 20.34
C LYS A 17 6.04 -4.81 20.74
N GLU A 18 5.57 -3.68 20.21
CA GLU A 18 4.24 -3.12 20.46
C GLU A 18 3.19 -3.66 19.46
N ALA A 19 3.60 -4.45 18.47
CA ALA A 19 2.71 -4.95 17.43
C ALA A 19 1.79 -6.06 17.97
N PHE A 20 0.48 -5.88 17.84
CA PHE A 20 -0.52 -6.86 18.27
C PHE A 20 -0.82 -7.94 17.21
N LYS A 21 -0.43 -7.72 15.95
CA LYS A 21 -0.68 -8.63 14.83
C LYS A 21 0.45 -8.56 13.81
N ALA A 22 0.81 -9.71 13.27
CA ALA A 22 1.68 -9.84 12.12
C ALA A 22 0.95 -10.59 10.99
N SER A 23 1.22 -10.23 9.75
CA SER A 23 0.70 -10.91 8.58
C SER A 23 1.76 -10.95 7.49
N ASN A 24 1.94 -12.11 6.87
CA ASN A 24 2.78 -12.23 5.69
C ASN A 24 2.09 -11.57 4.50
N MET A 25 2.84 -10.73 3.81
CA MET A 25 2.38 -10.05 2.60
C MET A 25 3.52 -10.04 1.59
N ALA A 26 3.22 -10.46 0.37
CA ALA A 26 4.10 -10.31 -0.78
C ALA A 26 3.48 -9.32 -1.76
N GLN A 27 4.32 -8.51 -2.40
CA GLN A 27 3.86 -7.49 -3.34
C GLN A 27 4.80 -7.39 -4.52
N GLY A 28 4.26 -7.51 -5.73
CA GLY A 28 4.97 -7.36 -6.99
C GLY A 28 4.37 -6.22 -7.82
N PHE A 29 5.22 -5.48 -8.52
CA PHE A 29 4.80 -4.43 -9.44
C PHE A 29 4.99 -4.93 -10.87
N LEU A 30 3.89 -4.98 -11.64
CA LEU A 30 3.96 -5.19 -13.08
C LEU A 30 4.33 -3.90 -13.80
N ASN A 31 3.93 -2.76 -13.23
CA ASN A 31 4.33 -1.44 -13.66
C ASN A 31 4.48 -0.53 -12.43
N SER A 32 5.64 0.10 -12.28
CA SER A 32 5.97 0.99 -11.16
C SER A 32 5.89 2.48 -11.52
N ASN A 33 5.46 2.83 -12.72
CA ASN A 33 5.31 4.22 -13.13
C ASN A 33 4.23 4.88 -12.28
N GLU A 34 4.56 6.01 -11.66
CA GLU A 34 3.65 6.71 -10.74
C GLU A 34 2.35 7.16 -11.40
N SER A 35 2.34 7.39 -12.71
CA SER A 35 1.11 7.69 -13.47
C SER A 35 0.20 6.48 -13.67
N ARG A 36 0.78 5.26 -13.71
CA ARG A 36 0.13 4.02 -14.16
C ARG A 36 0.72 2.83 -13.42
N CYS A 37 0.46 2.75 -12.12
CA CYS A 37 1.03 1.69 -11.29
C CYS A 37 0.10 0.47 -11.29
N VAL A 38 0.62 -0.68 -11.70
CA VAL A 38 -0.09 -1.96 -11.65
C VAL A 38 0.63 -2.86 -10.68
N ARG A 39 -0.10 -3.35 -9.68
CA ARG A 39 0.49 -4.08 -8.56
C ARG A 39 -0.35 -5.28 -8.18
N ILE A 40 0.33 -6.39 -7.97
CA ILE A 40 -0.24 -7.60 -7.40
C ILE A 40 0.19 -7.69 -5.94
N ARG A 41 -0.76 -7.94 -5.05
CA ARG A 41 -0.51 -8.18 -3.62
C ARG A 41 -1.12 -9.51 -3.22
N ILE A 42 -0.37 -10.30 -2.47
CA ILE A 42 -0.84 -11.52 -1.82
C ILE A 42 -0.74 -11.31 -0.32
N THR A 43 -1.84 -11.53 0.39
CA THR A 43 -1.91 -11.47 1.86
C THR A 43 -2.65 -12.70 2.35
N GLY A 44 -1.95 -13.60 3.05
CA GLY A 44 -2.48 -14.94 3.34
C GLY A 44 -2.83 -15.68 2.04
N ASP A 45 -4.03 -16.26 1.98
CA ASP A 45 -4.50 -17.03 0.81
C ASP A 45 -5.27 -16.19 -0.22
N LYS A 46 -5.26 -14.86 -0.09
CA LYS A 46 -5.99 -13.94 -0.97
C LYS A 46 -5.02 -13.12 -1.83
N GLY A 47 -5.29 -13.08 -3.13
CA GLY A 47 -4.60 -12.24 -4.10
C GLY A 47 -5.45 -11.06 -4.52
N PHE A 48 -4.80 -9.91 -4.72
CA PHE A 48 -5.42 -8.66 -5.15
C PHE A 48 -4.61 -8.05 -6.29
N LEU A 49 -5.30 -7.61 -7.35
CA LEU A 49 -4.75 -6.78 -8.41
C LEU A 49 -5.24 -5.35 -8.21
N THR A 50 -4.33 -4.39 -8.13
CA THR A 50 -4.65 -2.96 -8.04
C THR A 50 -4.08 -2.25 -9.25
N ILE A 51 -4.90 -1.45 -9.92
CA ILE A 51 -4.53 -0.62 -11.06
C ILE A 51 -4.73 0.83 -10.65
N LYS A 52 -3.64 1.59 -10.59
CA LYS A 52 -3.64 2.97 -10.14
C LYS A 52 -3.40 3.91 -11.33
N GLY A 53 -4.40 4.70 -11.74
CA GLY A 53 -4.29 5.74 -12.80
C GLY A 53 -3.74 7.06 -12.28
N GLU A 54 -3.55 8.13 -13.06
CA GLU A 54 -2.93 9.36 -12.53
C GLU A 54 -3.68 9.97 -11.33
N SER A 55 -2.94 10.52 -10.36
CA SER A 55 -3.55 11.31 -9.27
C SER A 55 -4.06 12.64 -9.84
N LEU A 56 -5.17 13.15 -9.31
CA LEU A 56 -5.58 14.54 -9.59
C LEU A 56 -4.50 15.52 -9.14
N ALA A 57 -4.40 16.68 -9.80
CA ALA A 57 -3.38 17.69 -9.51
C ALA A 57 -3.38 18.17 -8.04
N SER A 58 -4.51 18.04 -7.33
CA SER A 58 -4.64 18.35 -5.90
C SER A 58 -4.08 17.25 -4.98
N GLY A 59 -3.61 16.11 -5.52
CA GLY A 59 -2.98 15.01 -4.79
C GLY A 59 -3.89 14.17 -3.90
N LEU A 60 -5.15 14.59 -3.72
CA LEU A 60 -6.08 14.04 -2.72
C LEU A 60 -6.91 12.85 -3.21
N PHE A 61 -6.96 12.59 -4.53
CA PHE A 61 -7.84 11.58 -5.11
C PHE A 61 -7.20 10.88 -6.31
N ARG A 62 -7.45 9.58 -6.44
CA ARG A 62 -6.97 8.71 -7.51
C ARG A 62 -8.00 7.58 -7.74
N LEU A 63 -8.16 7.14 -8.98
CA LEU A 63 -8.96 5.95 -9.30
C LEU A 63 -8.13 4.69 -9.00
N GLU A 64 -8.71 3.75 -8.24
CA GLU A 64 -8.13 2.45 -7.84
C GLU A 64 -9.03 1.27 -8.22
#